data_AF-A0A6A3V0D1-F1
#
_entry.id   AF-A0A6A3V0D1-F1
#
_cell.length_a   1.000
_cell.length_b   1.000
_cell.length_c   1.000
_cell.angle_alpha   90.00
_cell.angle_beta   90.00
_cell.angle_gamma   90.00
#
_symmetry.space_group_name_H-M   'P 1'
#
loop_
_entity.id
_entity.type
_entity.pdbx_description
1 polymer ?
#
loop_
_entity_poly.entity_id
_entity_poly.type
_entity_poly.pdbx_seq_one_letter_code
_entity_poly.pdbx_strand_id
1 'polypeptide(L)'
;MLLQRLVVMLYSLWALLQRVKHKKWLLLVLASFYMGLRSTQKDPVVGKARDVFINHMVTETKDDGIHMAPTPVLAPWTNASFECVGWKRIQSCREPKPEDEEEEETTPEPEKDFLGCSEEVGTQMAGYCIVRNRTSGDLYKLMVSSCDSLPNGYYTCDMARDFSEFGYHSVKYEHTPVAPTLALPYVATSKRQPTNGVLMIIYDRVLPSAYATIRMLRMQGCELPVELCSQPFHFIKYPPAVGGLDLRKEKGVFCGLAMIQHDVQGNLVFFHRNSIKLDGKPDQPRILSHIQEYSLEGNPRDYRIFQAVYAHKECCYYIGTDSLPDGRPATQVTPIDSTIYASIEDLAIQFSIEARQLLIDDAMANDLGFRSMRVQYIVALFLLAYVLAIITFVWCKARPARERLPSRWKPIDSKES
;
A
#
# COMPACT_ATOMS: atom_id res chain seq x y z
N MET A 1 10.84 -46.46 21.80
CA MET A 1 10.64 -46.77 20.35
C MET A 1 11.45 -45.88 19.39
N LEU A 2 11.65 -44.58 19.67
CA LEU A 2 12.46 -43.69 18.82
C LEU A 2 13.95 -44.07 18.74
N LEU A 3 14.57 -44.41 19.87
CA LEU A 3 15.99 -44.80 19.92
C LEU A 3 16.28 -46.05 19.08
N GLN A 4 15.36 -47.03 19.10
CA GLN A 4 15.49 -48.28 18.36
C GLN A 4 15.38 -48.05 16.85
N ARG A 5 14.51 -47.12 16.40
CA ARG A 5 14.39 -46.73 14.99
C ARG A 5 15.62 -45.96 14.49
N LEU A 6 16.21 -45.14 15.36
CA LEU A 6 17.41 -44.37 15.06
C LEU A 6 18.64 -45.28 14.93
N VAL A 7 18.76 -46.28 15.80
CA VAL A 7 19.83 -47.29 15.72
C VAL A 7 19.69 -48.14 14.45
N VAL A 8 18.49 -48.56 14.08
CA VAL A 8 18.26 -49.34 12.83
C VAL A 8 18.58 -48.49 11.58
N MET A 9 18.20 -47.21 11.57
CA MET A 9 18.55 -46.27 10.50
C MET A 9 20.06 -46.05 10.37
N LEU A 10 20.76 -45.85 11.49
CA LEU A 10 22.22 -45.68 11.49
C LEU A 10 22.93 -46.96 11.05
N TYR A 11 22.46 -48.13 11.48
CA TYR A 11 23.03 -49.42 11.12
C TYR A 11 22.83 -49.75 9.63
N SER A 12 21.66 -49.42 9.08
CA SER A 12 21.36 -49.60 7.66
C SER A 12 22.14 -48.60 6.78
N LEU A 13 22.31 -47.35 7.22
CA LEU A 13 23.21 -46.40 6.55
C LEU A 13 24.66 -46.88 6.56
N TRP A 14 25.13 -47.39 7.71
CA TRP A 14 26.49 -47.92 7.87
C TRP A 14 26.73 -49.14 6.99
N ALA A 15 25.78 -50.07 6.92
CA ALA A 15 25.84 -51.23 6.04
C ALA A 15 25.83 -50.83 4.55
N LEU A 16 25.10 -49.77 4.18
CA LEU A 16 25.12 -49.22 2.82
C LEU A 16 26.48 -48.60 2.49
N LEU A 17 27.03 -47.81 3.42
CA LEU A 17 28.34 -47.16 3.29
C LEU A 17 29.49 -48.16 3.14
N GLN A 18 29.40 -49.34 3.79
CA GLN A 18 30.39 -50.41 3.64
C GLN A 18 30.30 -51.18 2.31
N ARG A 19 29.15 -51.17 1.62
CA ARG A 19 29.00 -51.83 0.29
C ARG A 19 29.44 -50.94 -0.88
N VAL A 20 29.57 -49.63 -0.67
CA VAL A 20 30.02 -48.70 -1.71
C VAL A 20 31.54 -48.76 -1.82
N LYS A 21 32.05 -49.39 -2.90
CA LYS A 21 33.49 -49.42 -3.19
C LYS A 21 34.07 -47.99 -3.16
N HIS A 22 35.22 -47.84 -2.49
CA HIS A 22 35.90 -46.58 -2.12
C HIS A 22 36.02 -45.52 -3.24
N LYS A 23 35.99 -45.93 -4.52
CA LYS A 23 36.01 -45.03 -5.69
C LYS A 23 34.69 -44.28 -5.95
N LYS A 24 33.57 -44.69 -5.37
CA LYS A 24 32.23 -44.07 -5.60
C LYS A 24 31.79 -43.09 -4.50
N TRP A 25 32.58 -42.93 -3.43
CA TRP A 25 32.29 -41.99 -2.33
C TRP A 25 32.31 -40.53 -2.78
N LEU A 26 33.25 -40.16 -3.67
CA LEU A 26 33.36 -38.81 -4.20
C LEU A 26 32.08 -38.37 -4.95
N LEU A 27 31.49 -39.31 -5.72
CA LEU A 27 30.26 -39.09 -6.47
C LEU A 27 29.04 -38.90 -5.56
N LEU A 28 28.97 -39.62 -4.44
CA LEU A 28 27.88 -39.48 -3.46
C LEU A 28 27.93 -38.12 -2.77
N VAL A 29 29.12 -37.64 -2.40
CA VAL A 29 29.31 -36.32 -1.80
C VAL A 29 28.96 -35.20 -2.80
N LEU A 30 29.40 -35.32 -4.06
CA LEU A 30 29.06 -34.37 -5.13
C LEU A 30 27.56 -34.35 -5.43
N ALA A 31 26.89 -35.50 -5.47
CA ALA A 31 25.45 -35.58 -5.69
C ALA A 31 24.65 -34.95 -4.53
N SER A 32 25.11 -35.14 -3.30
CA SER A 32 24.50 -34.53 -2.11
C SER A 32 24.65 -33.02 -2.11
N PHE A 33 25.83 -32.52 -2.51
CA PHE A 33 26.11 -31.08 -2.64
C PHE A 33 25.29 -30.44 -3.78
N TYR A 34 25.17 -31.12 -4.93
CA TYR A 34 24.34 -30.68 -6.06
C TYR A 34 22.85 -30.61 -5.69
N MET A 35 22.33 -31.59 -4.95
CA MET A 35 20.95 -31.57 -4.44
C MET A 35 20.71 -30.42 -3.44
N GLY A 36 21.71 -30.08 -2.61
CA GLY A 36 21.64 -28.94 -1.70
C GLY A 36 21.55 -27.60 -2.43
N LEU A 37 22.37 -27.39 -3.47
CA LEU A 37 22.35 -26.18 -4.31
C LEU A 37 21.04 -26.01 -5.10
N ARG A 38 20.43 -27.11 -5.55
CA ARG A 38 19.17 -27.06 -6.30
C ARG A 38 17.94 -26.77 -5.42
N SER A 39 18.03 -27.04 -4.12
CA SER A 39 16.94 -26.77 -3.17
C SER A 39 16.78 -25.29 -2.82
N THR A 40 17.82 -24.46 -3.04
CA THR A 40 17.83 -23.03 -2.69
C THR A 40 17.51 -22.12 -3.87
N GLN A 41 17.22 -22.67 -5.04
CA GLN A 41 17.08 -21.94 -6.30
C GLN A 41 15.65 -22.01 -6.87
N LYS A 42 14.64 -21.79 -6.00
CA LYS A 42 13.27 -21.55 -6.46
C LYS A 42 13.03 -20.05 -6.52
N ASP A 43 12.99 -19.51 -7.72
CA ASP A 43 12.49 -18.16 -7.95
C ASP A 43 11.03 -18.04 -7.48
N PRO A 44 10.60 -16.89 -6.94
CA PRO A 44 9.23 -16.69 -6.52
C PRO A 44 8.29 -16.81 -7.73
N VAL A 45 7.31 -17.70 -7.63
CA VAL A 45 6.26 -17.87 -8.66
C VAL A 45 5.36 -16.64 -8.63
N VAL A 46 5.63 -15.69 -9.52
CA VAL A 46 4.71 -14.60 -9.84
C VAL A 46 3.58 -15.20 -10.65
N GLY A 47 2.38 -15.26 -10.07
CA GLY A 47 1.18 -15.71 -10.78
C GLY A 47 0.89 -14.81 -11.98
N LYS A 48 0.38 -15.39 -13.09
CA LYS A 48 -0.09 -14.61 -14.24
C LYS A 48 -1.13 -13.58 -13.79
N ALA A 49 -0.94 -12.33 -14.22
CA ALA A 49 -1.89 -11.26 -13.99
C ALA A 49 -3.27 -11.68 -14.52
N ARG A 50 -4.31 -11.49 -13.69
CA ARG A 50 -5.71 -11.61 -14.13
C ARG A 50 -6.08 -10.33 -14.86
N ASP A 51 -6.81 -10.45 -15.97
CA ASP A 51 -7.37 -9.31 -16.68
C ASP A 51 -8.35 -8.58 -15.76
N VAL A 52 -8.05 -7.30 -15.50
CA VAL A 52 -8.91 -6.41 -14.74
C VAL A 52 -9.93 -5.84 -15.72
N PHE A 53 -11.19 -6.28 -15.61
CA PHE A 53 -12.30 -5.62 -16.28
C PHE A 53 -12.56 -4.29 -15.58
N ILE A 54 -12.19 -3.20 -16.24
CA ILE A 54 -12.53 -1.84 -15.82
C ILE A 54 -13.94 -1.56 -16.36
N ASN A 55 -14.92 -1.43 -15.47
CA ASN A 55 -16.26 -1.01 -15.86
C ASN A 55 -16.18 0.37 -16.54
N HIS A 56 -16.61 0.44 -17.79
CA HIS A 56 -16.89 1.71 -18.45
C HIS A 56 -18.08 2.35 -17.75
N MET A 57 -17.85 3.34 -16.88
CA MET A 57 -18.91 4.22 -16.43
C MET A 57 -19.35 5.08 -17.62
N VAL A 58 -20.48 4.72 -18.20
CA VAL A 58 -21.21 5.53 -19.18
C VAL A 58 -21.67 6.80 -18.47
N THR A 59 -20.99 7.93 -18.70
CA THR A 59 -21.46 9.24 -18.27
C THR A 59 -22.30 9.87 -19.37
N GLU A 60 -23.54 9.42 -19.52
CA GLU A 60 -24.60 10.27 -20.06
C GLU A 60 -25.36 10.85 -18.87
N THR A 61 -25.04 12.09 -18.49
CA THR A 61 -25.82 12.85 -17.52
C THR A 61 -27.05 13.41 -18.21
N LYS A 62 -28.18 12.73 -18.03
CA LYS A 62 -29.50 13.35 -18.22
C LYS A 62 -29.70 14.33 -17.06
N ASP A 63 -29.88 15.60 -17.39
CA ASP A 63 -30.14 16.69 -16.44
C ASP A 63 -31.59 16.58 -15.95
N ASP A 64 -31.78 16.19 -14.69
CA ASP A 64 -33.07 16.26 -13.98
C ASP A 64 -32.83 16.88 -12.59
N GLY A 65 -33.20 18.16 -12.45
CA GLY A 65 -32.79 19.03 -11.36
C GLY A 65 -33.18 18.59 -9.95
N ILE A 66 -32.17 18.30 -9.11
CA ILE A 66 -32.19 18.47 -7.65
C ILE A 66 -30.79 18.96 -7.23
N HIS A 67 -30.66 20.19 -6.73
CA HIS A 67 -29.40 20.66 -6.15
C HIS A 67 -29.00 19.75 -4.98
N MET A 68 -27.97 18.93 -5.18
CA MET A 68 -27.47 17.96 -4.18
C MET A 68 -26.67 18.61 -3.04
N ALA A 69 -26.42 19.92 -3.08
CA ALA A 69 -25.64 20.60 -2.05
C ALA A 69 -26.41 20.64 -0.70
N PRO A 70 -25.77 20.27 0.42
CA PRO A 70 -26.34 20.46 1.75
C PRO A 70 -26.41 21.96 2.10
N THR A 71 -27.32 22.32 3.00
CA THR A 71 -27.41 23.69 3.51
C THR A 71 -26.28 23.93 4.53
N PRO A 72 -25.46 24.98 4.37
CA PRO A 72 -24.40 25.28 5.33
C PRO A 72 -24.99 25.74 6.67
N VAL A 73 -24.51 25.16 7.77
CA VAL A 73 -24.87 25.55 9.14
C VAL A 73 -23.79 26.51 9.66
N LEU A 74 -24.15 27.78 9.82
CA LEU A 74 -23.21 28.86 10.17
C LEU A 74 -22.99 29.02 11.67
N ALA A 75 -23.85 28.43 12.50
CA ALA A 75 -23.78 28.49 13.95
C ALA A 75 -24.31 27.19 14.58
N PRO A 76 -23.81 26.76 15.74
CA PRO A 76 -24.31 25.57 16.43
C PRO A 76 -25.78 25.70 16.79
N TRP A 77 -26.51 24.58 16.82
CA TRP A 77 -27.90 24.60 17.21
C TRP A 77 -28.05 24.67 18.72
N THR A 78 -29.06 25.40 19.15
CA THR A 78 -29.56 25.34 20.53
C THR A 78 -30.74 24.36 20.61
N ASN A 79 -31.06 23.89 21.82
CA ASN A 79 -32.26 23.07 22.05
C ASN A 79 -33.55 23.81 21.66
N ALA A 80 -33.52 25.15 21.67
CA ALA A 80 -34.66 25.98 21.27
C ALA A 80 -34.76 26.18 19.75
N SER A 81 -33.64 26.05 19.01
CA SER A 81 -33.60 26.29 17.57
C SER A 81 -33.65 25.00 16.74
N PHE A 82 -33.16 23.87 17.24
CA PHE A 82 -33.13 22.62 16.48
C PHE A 82 -34.49 21.89 16.48
N GLU A 83 -34.94 21.48 15.31
CA GLU A 83 -36.05 20.54 15.14
C GLU A 83 -35.78 19.59 13.98
N CYS A 84 -35.74 18.29 14.25
CA CYS A 84 -35.76 17.31 13.17
C CYS A 84 -37.17 17.18 12.60
N VAL A 85 -37.30 17.25 11.28
CA VAL A 85 -38.57 17.07 10.56
C VAL A 85 -38.69 15.64 10.04
N GLY A 86 -37.62 15.08 9.46
CA GLY A 86 -37.56 13.71 8.95
C GLY A 86 -36.67 13.58 7.72
N TRP A 87 -36.63 12.40 7.13
CA TRP A 87 -35.89 12.13 5.90
C TRP A 87 -36.81 12.20 4.69
N LYS A 88 -36.33 12.76 3.58
CA LYS A 88 -37.04 12.82 2.30
C LYS A 88 -36.25 12.19 1.18
N ARG A 89 -36.92 11.33 0.40
CA ARG A 89 -36.36 10.68 -0.79
C ARG A 89 -36.12 11.68 -1.92
N ILE A 90 -35.00 11.50 -2.61
CA ILE A 90 -34.66 12.23 -3.84
C ILE A 90 -35.05 11.39 -5.06
N GLN A 91 -34.68 10.11 -5.08
CA GLN A 91 -34.94 9.19 -6.19
C GLN A 91 -35.03 7.74 -5.69
N SER A 92 -35.62 6.87 -6.51
CA SER A 92 -35.55 5.42 -6.32
C SER A 92 -34.17 4.90 -6.71
N CYS A 93 -33.70 3.90 -5.99
CA CYS A 93 -32.47 3.17 -6.31
C CYS A 93 -32.77 1.79 -6.92
N ARG A 94 -34.05 1.46 -7.16
CA ARG A 94 -34.46 0.25 -7.87
C ARG A 94 -34.29 0.47 -9.37
N GLU A 95 -33.62 -0.46 -10.04
CA GLU A 95 -33.55 -0.46 -11.50
C GLU A 95 -34.94 -0.80 -12.08
N PRO A 96 -35.41 -0.10 -13.13
CA PRO A 96 -36.61 -0.49 -13.83
C PRO A 96 -36.39 -1.84 -14.51
N LYS A 97 -37.27 -2.82 -14.26
CA LYS A 97 -37.24 -4.10 -14.97
C LYS A 97 -37.63 -3.87 -16.45
N PRO A 98 -36.99 -4.58 -17.41
CA PRO A 98 -37.41 -4.55 -18.81
C PRO A 98 -38.84 -5.10 -18.96
N GLU A 99 -39.58 -4.58 -19.94
CA GLU A 99 -41.04 -4.82 -20.15
C GLU A 99 -41.39 -6.29 -20.48
N ASP A 100 -40.41 -7.18 -20.62
CA ASP A 100 -40.57 -8.52 -21.20
C ASP A 100 -40.55 -9.67 -20.16
N GLU A 101 -40.43 -9.39 -18.86
CA GLU A 101 -40.42 -10.42 -17.80
C GLU A 101 -41.75 -10.45 -17.03
N GLU A 102 -42.46 -11.58 -17.13
CA GLU A 102 -43.74 -11.84 -16.45
C GLU A 102 -43.65 -11.55 -14.93
N GLU A 103 -44.64 -10.83 -14.42
CA GLU A 103 -44.76 -10.42 -13.02
C GLU A 103 -44.83 -11.65 -12.10
N GLU A 104 -43.70 -12.00 -11.46
CA GLU A 104 -43.76 -12.82 -10.25
C GLU A 104 -44.48 -12.04 -9.13
N GLU A 105 -45.48 -12.71 -8.56
CA GLU A 105 -46.60 -12.20 -7.74
C GLU A 105 -46.21 -11.73 -6.33
N THR A 106 -45.07 -11.06 -6.18
CA THR A 106 -44.71 -10.31 -4.97
C THR A 106 -44.40 -8.89 -5.37
N THR A 107 -45.43 -8.04 -5.41
CA THR A 107 -45.26 -6.60 -5.49
C THR A 107 -44.47 -6.16 -4.26
N PRO A 108 -43.21 -5.69 -4.41
CA PRO A 108 -42.46 -5.20 -3.26
C PRO A 108 -43.21 -3.99 -2.70
N GLU A 109 -43.25 -3.85 -1.37
CA GLU A 109 -43.89 -2.69 -0.76
C GLU A 109 -43.39 -1.38 -1.41
N PRO A 110 -44.29 -0.41 -1.64
CA PRO A 110 -43.94 0.85 -2.27
C PRO A 110 -42.88 1.57 -1.42
N GLU A 111 -41.84 2.07 -2.08
CA GLU A 111 -40.78 2.80 -1.37
C GLU A 111 -41.36 4.05 -0.71
N LYS A 112 -41.11 4.21 0.59
CA LYS A 112 -41.53 5.41 1.31
C LYS A 112 -40.74 6.62 0.83
N ASP A 113 -41.45 7.69 0.49
CA ASP A 113 -40.85 8.99 0.14
C ASP A 113 -40.41 9.82 1.35
N PHE A 114 -40.97 9.50 2.53
CA PHE A 114 -40.67 10.20 3.78
C PHE A 114 -40.49 9.19 4.92
N LEU A 115 -39.48 9.42 5.76
CA LEU A 115 -39.24 8.64 6.97
C LEU A 115 -39.18 9.57 8.18
N GLY A 116 -39.65 9.10 9.33
CA GLY A 116 -39.50 9.82 10.60
C GLY A 116 -38.04 9.98 11.03
N CYS A 117 -37.80 10.84 12.03
CA CYS A 117 -36.45 11.16 12.48
C CYS A 117 -35.67 9.98 13.06
N SER A 118 -36.37 9.06 13.71
CA SER A 118 -35.80 7.85 14.31
C SER A 118 -35.88 6.62 13.39
N GLU A 119 -36.48 6.75 12.21
CA GLU A 119 -36.49 5.67 11.22
C GLU A 119 -35.13 5.53 10.56
N GLU A 120 -34.73 4.29 10.33
CA GLU A 120 -33.42 3.96 9.77
C GLU A 120 -33.40 4.18 8.26
N VAL A 121 -32.42 4.98 7.82
CA VAL A 121 -32.06 5.16 6.41
C VAL A 121 -30.91 4.23 6.11
N GLY A 122 -31.20 3.17 5.35
CA GLY A 122 -30.26 2.10 5.04
C GLY A 122 -29.50 2.29 3.73
N THR A 123 -28.83 1.21 3.33
CA THR A 123 -28.17 1.08 2.01
C THR A 123 -29.18 1.26 0.87
N GLN A 124 -28.73 1.72 -0.31
CA GLN A 124 -29.60 1.94 -1.49
C GLN A 124 -30.76 2.94 -1.24
N MET A 125 -30.52 3.97 -0.42
CA MET A 125 -31.48 5.04 -0.18
C MET A 125 -30.89 6.40 -0.52
N ALA A 126 -31.41 7.02 -1.57
CA ALA A 126 -31.03 8.37 -1.99
C ALA A 126 -32.01 9.42 -1.44
N GLY A 127 -31.52 10.33 -0.59
CA GLY A 127 -32.37 11.34 0.06
C GLY A 127 -31.59 12.31 0.93
N TYR A 128 -32.29 12.96 1.87
CA TYR A 128 -31.69 13.88 2.83
C TYR A 128 -32.55 14.07 4.06
N CYS A 129 -31.92 14.44 5.18
CA CYS A 129 -32.61 14.86 6.38
C CYS A 129 -33.03 16.33 6.31
N ILE A 130 -34.27 16.60 6.70
CA ILE A 130 -34.83 17.93 6.82
C ILE A 130 -34.80 18.33 8.30
N VAL A 131 -34.13 19.45 8.58
CA VAL A 131 -34.09 20.08 9.90
C VAL A 131 -34.72 21.46 9.80
N ARG A 132 -35.60 21.80 10.74
CA ARG A 132 -36.19 23.13 10.84
C ARG A 132 -35.50 23.92 11.94
N ASN A 133 -35.20 25.18 11.66
CA ASN A 133 -34.91 26.15 12.71
C ASN A 133 -36.22 26.62 13.34
N ARG A 134 -36.49 26.27 14.59
CA ARG A 134 -37.73 26.67 15.29
C ARG A 134 -37.88 28.18 15.48
N THR A 135 -36.76 28.91 15.54
CA THR A 135 -36.77 30.36 15.78
C THR A 135 -37.01 31.15 14.50
N SER A 136 -36.41 30.74 13.37
CA SER A 136 -36.58 31.43 12.09
C SER A 136 -37.64 30.81 11.18
N GLY A 137 -37.96 29.53 11.36
CA GLY A 137 -38.84 28.74 10.49
C GLY A 137 -38.13 28.11 9.29
N ASP A 138 -36.84 28.39 9.07
CA ASP A 138 -36.09 27.94 7.91
C ASP A 138 -35.89 26.42 7.89
N LEU A 139 -35.88 25.83 6.70
CA LEU A 139 -35.61 24.42 6.48
C LEU A 139 -34.20 24.20 5.93
N TYR A 140 -33.48 23.27 6.54
CA TYR A 140 -32.12 22.89 6.24
C TYR A 140 -32.11 21.47 5.67
N LYS A 141 -31.40 21.30 4.56
CA LYS A 141 -31.11 20.01 3.94
C LYS A 141 -29.76 19.51 4.46
N LEU A 142 -29.77 18.49 5.31
CA LEU A 142 -28.61 17.89 5.94
C LEU A 142 -28.50 16.41 5.58
N MET A 143 -27.32 15.80 5.78
CA MET A 143 -27.07 14.37 5.57
C MET A 143 -27.59 13.85 4.21
N VAL A 144 -27.19 14.54 3.13
CA VAL A 144 -27.58 14.18 1.76
C VAL A 144 -26.89 12.88 1.35
N SER A 145 -27.67 11.89 0.92
CA SER A 145 -27.20 10.59 0.47
C SER A 145 -27.64 10.31 -0.98
N SER A 146 -26.77 9.66 -1.74
CA SER A 146 -27.06 8.97 -3.00
C SER A 146 -27.22 7.46 -2.75
N CYS A 147 -27.63 6.71 -3.78
CA CYS A 147 -27.83 5.26 -3.69
C CYS A 147 -26.61 4.50 -3.16
N ASP A 148 -25.40 4.97 -3.48
CA ASP A 148 -24.14 4.34 -3.09
C ASP A 148 -23.44 5.02 -1.91
N SER A 149 -24.06 6.03 -1.29
CA SER A 149 -23.43 6.79 -0.21
C SER A 149 -23.22 5.97 1.07
N LEU A 150 -24.02 4.92 1.26
CA LEU A 150 -23.94 4.05 2.41
C LEU A 150 -23.73 2.60 1.94
N PRO A 151 -22.46 2.13 1.87
CA PRO A 151 -22.19 0.76 1.43
C PRO A 151 -22.73 -0.27 2.41
N ASN A 152 -22.58 -0.02 3.72
CA ASN A 152 -23.02 -0.89 4.80
C ASN A 152 -23.62 -0.03 5.94
N GLY A 153 -24.57 -0.59 6.69
CA GLY A 153 -25.12 0.03 7.90
C GLY A 153 -26.36 0.89 7.64
N TYR A 154 -26.66 1.76 8.60
CA TYR A 154 -27.80 2.68 8.57
C TYR A 154 -27.47 3.98 9.32
N TYR A 155 -28.26 5.02 9.09
CA TYR A 155 -28.26 6.25 9.91
C TYR A 155 -29.70 6.73 10.14
N THR A 156 -29.89 7.63 11.10
CA THR A 156 -31.21 8.26 11.35
C THR A 156 -31.07 9.78 11.26
N CYS A 157 -32.18 10.49 11.05
CA CYS A 157 -32.14 11.96 11.03
C CYS A 157 -32.02 12.59 12.42
N ASP A 158 -32.19 11.81 13.50
CA ASP A 158 -31.83 12.25 14.85
C ASP A 158 -30.33 12.59 14.96
N MET A 159 -29.49 11.94 14.14
CA MET A 159 -28.06 12.23 14.06
C MET A 159 -27.73 13.56 13.35
N ALA A 160 -28.72 14.23 12.73
CA ALA A 160 -28.48 15.40 11.89
C ALA A 160 -27.89 16.60 12.67
N ARG A 161 -28.23 16.71 13.96
CA ARG A 161 -27.64 17.74 14.83
C ARG A 161 -26.14 17.50 15.01
N ASP A 162 -25.78 16.33 15.50
CA ASP A 162 -24.38 15.97 15.77
C ASP A 162 -23.56 15.99 14.48
N PHE A 163 -24.14 15.54 13.37
CA PHE A 163 -23.53 15.60 12.04
C PHE A 163 -23.22 17.04 11.62
N SER A 164 -24.17 17.96 11.78
CA SER A 164 -23.97 19.36 11.37
C SER A 164 -23.08 20.16 12.32
N GLU A 165 -23.02 19.79 13.60
CA GLU A 165 -22.17 20.44 14.60
C GLU A 165 -20.79 19.78 14.74
N PHE A 166 -20.50 18.70 13.99
CA PHE A 166 -19.23 17.97 14.09
C PHE A 166 -18.01 18.88 14.00
N GLY A 167 -18.00 19.82 13.03
CA GLY A 167 -16.88 20.76 12.86
C GLY A 167 -16.69 21.73 14.02
N TYR A 168 -17.76 22.04 14.76
CA TYR A 168 -17.68 22.86 15.97
C TYR A 168 -17.15 22.06 17.17
N HIS A 169 -17.63 20.82 17.33
CA HIS A 169 -17.21 19.95 18.42
C HIS A 169 -15.81 19.36 18.22
N SER A 170 -15.36 19.18 16.98
CA SER A 170 -14.04 18.62 16.65
C SER A 170 -12.88 19.46 17.19
N VAL A 171 -13.05 20.78 17.30
CA VAL A 171 -12.05 21.69 17.87
C VAL A 171 -11.78 21.40 19.35
N LYS A 172 -12.77 20.85 20.07
CA LYS A 172 -12.69 20.50 21.48
C LYS A 172 -12.62 18.99 21.71
N TYR A 173 -12.55 18.20 20.63
CA TYR A 173 -12.56 16.76 20.72
C TYR A 173 -11.23 16.26 21.28
N GLU A 174 -11.30 15.60 22.43
CA GLU A 174 -10.16 14.91 23.03
C GLU A 174 -10.43 13.41 22.94
N HIS A 175 -9.66 12.70 22.12
CA HIS A 175 -9.85 11.27 21.92
C HIS A 175 -9.38 10.50 23.14
N THR A 176 -10.28 9.76 23.79
CA THR A 176 -9.88 8.72 24.75
C THR A 176 -9.28 7.54 23.98
N PRO A 177 -8.01 7.18 24.19
CA PRO A 177 -7.37 6.13 23.40
C PRO A 177 -8.12 4.81 23.53
N VAL A 178 -8.54 4.24 22.38
CA VAL A 178 -9.32 2.99 22.27
C VAL A 178 -8.55 1.78 22.85
N ALA A 179 -7.22 1.87 22.94
CA ALA A 179 -6.37 0.87 23.59
C ALA A 179 -5.38 1.55 24.56
N PRO A 180 -5.81 1.88 25.79
CA PRO A 180 -4.92 2.48 26.80
C PRO A 180 -3.71 1.60 27.11
N THR A 181 -3.86 0.28 26.95
CA THR A 181 -2.81 -0.72 27.15
C THR A 181 -1.73 -0.70 26.07
N LEU A 182 -2.01 -0.13 24.90
CA LEU A 182 -1.04 0.10 23.82
C LEU A 182 -0.48 1.52 23.83
N ALA A 183 -1.09 2.43 24.59
CA ALA A 183 -0.53 3.76 24.81
C ALA A 183 0.77 3.62 25.61
N LEU A 184 1.87 4.14 25.07
CA LEU A 184 3.14 4.18 25.78
C LEU A 184 2.92 4.91 27.12
N PRO A 185 3.35 4.33 28.26
CA PRO A 185 3.04 4.86 29.60
C PRO A 185 3.48 6.32 29.79
N TYR A 186 4.46 6.77 29.01
CA TYR A 186 4.95 8.15 29.03
C TYR A 186 3.93 9.18 28.50
N VAL A 187 3.09 8.82 27.52
CA VAL A 187 2.10 9.74 26.92
C VAL A 187 0.88 9.89 27.83
N ALA A 188 0.46 8.82 28.52
CA ALA A 188 -0.67 8.87 29.46
C ALA A 188 -0.39 9.71 30.72
N THR A 189 0.88 9.96 31.06
CA THR A 189 1.29 10.74 32.25
C THR A 189 1.84 12.13 31.94
N SER A 190 2.11 12.44 30.67
CA SER A 190 2.74 13.70 30.29
C SER A 190 1.71 14.82 30.20
N LYS A 191 1.74 15.78 31.14
CA LYS A 191 1.03 17.07 31.04
C LYS A 191 1.54 17.97 29.90
N ARG A 192 2.55 17.55 29.14
CA ARG A 192 3.04 18.28 27.97
C ARG A 192 2.31 17.79 26.73
N GLN A 193 1.53 18.70 26.13
CA GLN A 193 1.09 18.63 24.74
C GLN A 193 2.36 18.53 23.85
N PRO A 194 2.61 17.42 23.15
CA PRO A 194 3.75 17.33 22.27
C PRO A 194 3.61 18.33 21.13
N THR A 195 4.66 19.14 20.88
CA THR A 195 4.66 20.15 19.81
C THR A 195 4.90 19.56 18.43
N ASN A 196 5.43 18.34 18.35
CA ASN A 196 5.75 17.62 17.12
C ASN A 196 5.38 16.13 17.28
N GLY A 197 4.82 15.53 16.23
CA GLY A 197 4.39 14.13 16.20
C GLY A 197 4.18 13.64 14.78
N VAL A 198 3.99 12.33 14.61
CA VAL A 198 3.69 11.69 13.32
C VAL A 198 2.24 11.23 13.36
N LEU A 199 1.40 11.83 12.52
CA LEU A 199 0.02 11.38 12.34
C LEU A 199 -0.05 10.37 11.19
N MET A 200 -0.57 9.18 11.44
CA MET A 200 -0.84 8.17 10.41
C MET A 200 -2.34 7.91 10.33
N ILE A 201 -2.92 8.15 9.16
CA ILE A 201 -4.30 7.75 8.88
C ILE A 201 -4.29 6.26 8.54
N ILE A 202 -5.01 5.46 9.32
CA ILE A 202 -5.04 4.01 9.19
C ILE A 202 -6.46 3.47 9.05
N TYR A 203 -6.56 2.35 8.36
CA TYR A 203 -7.74 1.50 8.24
C TYR A 203 -7.26 0.04 8.18
N ASP A 204 -8.17 -0.92 8.38
CA ASP A 204 -7.81 -2.32 8.66
C ASP A 204 -6.78 -2.93 7.71
N ARG A 205 -6.90 -2.65 6.41
CA ARG A 205 -6.01 -3.21 5.38
C ARG A 205 -4.58 -2.69 5.44
N VAL A 206 -4.36 -1.49 6.00
CA VAL A 206 -3.03 -0.88 6.09
C VAL A 206 -2.40 -1.00 7.47
N LEU A 207 -3.12 -1.58 8.44
CA LEU A 207 -2.62 -1.77 9.80
C LEU A 207 -1.30 -2.57 9.88
N PRO A 208 -1.09 -3.67 9.12
CA PRO A 208 0.18 -4.39 9.15
C PRO A 208 1.36 -3.53 8.64
N SER A 209 1.12 -2.73 7.60
CA SER A 209 2.13 -1.82 7.04
C SER A 209 2.44 -0.68 8.02
N ALA A 210 1.41 -0.10 8.66
CA ALA A 210 1.59 0.92 9.67
C ALA A 210 2.40 0.40 10.86
N TYR A 211 2.10 -0.82 11.33
CA TYR A 211 2.88 -1.47 12.39
C TYR A 211 4.35 -1.65 11.99
N ALA A 212 4.63 -2.12 10.77
CA ALA A 212 6.00 -2.29 10.28
C ALA A 212 6.76 -0.96 10.22
N THR A 213 6.12 0.10 9.72
CA THR A 213 6.69 1.46 9.68
C THR A 213 6.97 2.00 11.07
N ILE A 214 6.02 1.89 11.99
CA ILE A 214 6.21 2.34 13.38
C ILE A 214 7.34 1.56 14.05
N ARG A 215 7.39 0.24 13.87
CA ARG A 215 8.46 -0.60 14.42
C ARG A 215 9.82 -0.19 13.86
N MET A 216 9.91 0.10 12.56
CA MET A 216 11.13 0.57 11.92
C MET A 216 11.56 1.94 12.47
N LEU A 217 10.64 2.90 12.58
CA LEU A 217 10.89 4.21 13.19
C LEU A 217 11.48 4.07 14.61
N ARG A 218 10.93 3.16 15.42
CA ARG A 218 11.46 2.89 16.77
C ARG A 218 12.83 2.21 16.75
N MET A 219 13.10 1.30 15.80
CA MET A 219 14.45 0.71 15.67
C MET A 219 15.51 1.74 15.27
N GLN A 220 15.12 2.79 14.55
CA GLN A 220 16.00 3.90 14.15
C GLN A 220 16.11 5.01 15.22
N GLY A 221 15.56 4.81 16.42
CA GLY A 221 15.65 5.77 17.52
C GLY A 221 14.71 6.97 17.39
N CYS A 222 13.70 6.94 16.52
CA CYS A 222 12.68 7.99 16.50
C CYS A 222 11.81 7.93 17.75
N GLU A 223 11.83 8.97 18.56
CA GLU A 223 11.05 9.09 19.81
C GLU A 223 9.74 9.88 19.64
N LEU A 224 9.47 10.41 18.43
CA LEU A 224 8.26 11.20 18.19
C LEU A 224 6.99 10.37 18.48
N PRO A 225 5.97 10.97 19.12
CA PRO A 225 4.69 10.31 19.29
C PRO A 225 4.08 10.00 17.92
N VAL A 226 3.53 8.79 17.76
CA VAL A 226 2.79 8.41 16.56
C VAL A 226 1.32 8.28 16.94
N GLU A 227 0.48 9.07 16.30
CA GLU A 227 -0.97 9.00 16.45
C GLU A 227 -1.57 8.27 15.26
N LEU A 228 -2.49 7.35 15.55
CA LEU A 228 -3.20 6.56 14.56
C LEU A 228 -4.63 7.11 14.49
N CYS A 229 -4.99 7.72 13.36
CA CYS A 229 -6.32 8.28 13.16
C CYS A 229 -7.12 7.44 12.15
N SER A 230 -8.40 7.25 12.45
CA SER A 230 -9.31 6.36 11.74
C SER A 230 -10.64 7.08 11.44
N GLN A 231 -10.66 8.35 11.01
CA GLN A 231 -11.87 8.99 10.41
C GLN A 231 -11.64 10.37 9.73
N PRO A 232 -12.64 10.93 8.98
CA PRO A 232 -12.61 11.07 7.52
C PRO A 232 -12.22 12.49 7.06
N PHE A 233 -11.73 12.56 5.83
CA PHE A 233 -11.15 13.71 5.13
C PHE A 233 -11.94 15.04 5.16
N HIS A 234 -11.21 16.15 5.01
CA HIS A 234 -11.73 17.51 4.83
C HIS A 234 -11.52 17.95 3.37
N PHE A 235 -12.54 18.58 2.75
CA PHE A 235 -12.41 19.13 1.40
C PHE A 235 -11.76 20.51 1.43
N ILE A 236 -10.76 20.72 0.58
CA ILE A 236 -10.09 21.99 0.39
C ILE A 236 -10.60 22.69 -0.87
N LYS A 237 -10.65 24.03 -0.85
CA LYS A 237 -11.15 24.85 -1.98
C LYS A 237 -10.29 24.70 -3.23
N TYR A 238 -9.02 24.34 -3.06
CA TYR A 238 -8.02 24.29 -4.10
C TYR A 238 -7.98 22.87 -4.69
N PRO A 239 -8.45 22.68 -5.94
CA PRO A 239 -8.34 21.38 -6.58
C PRO A 239 -6.86 21.04 -6.81
N PRO A 240 -6.49 19.74 -6.89
CA PRO A 240 -5.11 19.35 -7.10
C PRO A 240 -4.49 20.02 -8.34
N ALA A 241 -3.27 20.52 -8.16
CA ALA A 241 -2.45 20.98 -9.26
C ALA A 241 -1.72 19.81 -9.91
N VAL A 242 -1.24 20.03 -11.13
CA VAL A 242 -0.51 19.03 -11.91
C VAL A 242 0.90 19.52 -12.15
N GLY A 243 1.88 18.74 -11.70
CA GLY A 243 3.30 19.02 -11.91
C GLY A 243 3.86 18.25 -13.11
N GLY A 244 4.66 18.89 -13.96
CA GLY A 244 5.29 18.18 -15.06
C GLY A 244 6.10 19.06 -16.03
N LEU A 245 6.05 18.67 -17.30
CA LEU A 245 6.75 19.31 -18.41
C LEU A 245 5.79 20.19 -19.22
N ASP A 246 6.19 21.44 -19.48
CA ASP A 246 5.44 22.30 -20.41
C ASP A 246 5.80 21.96 -21.87
N LEU A 247 5.12 20.95 -22.41
CA LEU A 247 5.28 20.53 -23.80
C LEU A 247 4.31 21.25 -24.75
N ARG A 248 3.66 22.35 -24.32
CA ARG A 248 2.66 23.04 -25.16
C ARG A 248 3.23 23.57 -26.47
N LYS A 249 4.49 24.04 -26.47
CA LYS A 249 5.16 24.51 -27.69
C LYS A 249 5.46 23.40 -28.70
N GLU A 250 5.82 22.22 -28.21
CA GLU A 250 6.27 21.11 -29.05
C GLU A 250 5.14 20.17 -29.46
N LYS A 251 4.17 19.96 -28.56
CA LYS A 251 3.13 18.93 -28.67
C LYS A 251 1.72 19.46 -28.41
N GLY A 252 1.56 20.76 -28.17
CA GLY A 252 0.24 21.37 -27.95
C GLY A 252 -0.41 21.04 -26.59
N VAL A 253 0.28 20.33 -25.70
CA VAL A 253 -0.30 19.84 -24.43
C VAL A 253 0.69 19.96 -23.29
N PHE A 254 0.18 20.22 -22.08
CA PHE A 254 0.96 20.11 -20.85
C PHE A 254 1.13 18.64 -20.48
N CYS A 255 2.35 18.18 -20.17
CA CYS A 255 2.58 16.80 -19.76
C CYS A 255 2.82 16.73 -18.25
N GLY A 256 1.74 16.52 -17.50
CA GLY A 256 1.78 16.29 -16.06
C GLY A 256 2.17 14.86 -15.70
N LEU A 257 3.12 14.72 -14.79
CA LEU A 257 3.69 13.47 -14.32
C LEU A 257 3.65 13.34 -12.79
N ALA A 258 3.29 14.43 -12.10
CA ALA A 258 3.14 14.53 -10.67
C ALA A 258 1.80 15.17 -10.29
N MET A 259 1.23 14.72 -9.18
CA MET A 259 0.08 15.33 -8.53
C MET A 259 0.58 16.26 -7.42
N ILE A 260 -0.01 17.45 -7.32
CA ILE A 260 0.35 18.45 -6.32
C ILE A 260 -0.91 18.85 -5.54
N GLN A 261 -0.82 18.93 -4.22
CA GLN A 261 -1.94 19.35 -3.36
C GLN A 261 -1.62 20.62 -2.61
N HIS A 262 -2.69 21.35 -2.31
CA HIS A 262 -2.64 22.57 -1.52
C HIS A 262 -3.06 22.33 -0.07
N ASP A 263 -2.67 23.23 0.81
CA ASP A 263 -3.30 23.37 2.13
C ASP A 263 -4.63 24.17 2.03
N VAL A 264 -5.24 24.44 3.18
CA VAL A 264 -6.49 25.22 3.26
C VAL A 264 -6.30 26.70 2.92
N GLN A 265 -5.06 27.20 2.93
CA GLN A 265 -4.69 28.56 2.54
C GLN A 265 -4.33 28.69 1.06
N GLY A 266 -4.17 27.57 0.35
CA GLY A 266 -3.79 27.54 -1.06
C GLY A 266 -2.29 27.47 -1.31
N ASN A 267 -1.47 27.14 -0.32
CA ASN A 267 -0.05 26.89 -0.55
C ASN A 267 0.15 25.45 -1.02
N LEU A 268 1.10 25.22 -1.93
CA LEU A 268 1.47 23.87 -2.36
C LEU A 268 2.22 23.17 -1.22
N VAL A 269 1.70 22.05 -0.74
CA VAL A 269 2.23 21.34 0.44
C VAL A 269 2.62 19.90 0.17
N PHE A 270 2.13 19.31 -0.92
CA PHE A 270 2.40 17.92 -1.25
C PHE A 270 2.70 17.76 -2.73
N PHE A 271 3.84 17.13 -3.04
CA PHE A 271 4.28 16.83 -4.40
C PHE A 271 4.48 15.33 -4.53
N HIS A 272 3.75 14.70 -5.44
CA HIS A 272 3.78 13.26 -5.63
C HIS A 272 4.02 12.88 -7.08
N ARG A 273 5.22 12.36 -7.38
CA ARG A 273 5.53 11.73 -8.67
C ARG A 273 4.68 10.47 -8.86
N ASN A 274 3.73 10.52 -9.81
CA ASN A 274 2.81 9.42 -10.05
C ASN A 274 3.29 8.53 -11.21
N SER A 275 3.51 9.12 -12.38
CA SER A 275 3.84 8.38 -13.61
C SER A 275 5.28 7.86 -13.63
N ILE A 276 6.25 8.65 -13.15
CA ILE A 276 7.67 8.27 -13.13
C ILE A 276 8.18 8.32 -11.70
N LYS A 277 8.34 7.14 -11.09
CA LYS A 277 8.82 7.01 -9.71
C LYS A 277 10.33 7.22 -9.62
N LEU A 278 10.78 7.67 -8.46
CA LEU A 278 12.19 7.76 -8.11
C LEU A 278 12.74 6.34 -7.87
N ASP A 279 13.89 6.00 -8.46
CA ASP A 279 14.49 4.66 -8.40
C ASP A 279 15.91 4.63 -7.79
N GLY A 280 16.41 5.81 -7.40
CA GLY A 280 17.71 6.00 -6.76
C GLY A 280 18.91 5.93 -7.70
N LYS A 281 18.72 5.88 -9.03
CA LYS A 281 19.85 5.97 -9.96
C LYS A 281 20.38 7.40 -10.12
N PRO A 282 21.68 7.59 -10.38
CA PRO A 282 22.25 8.92 -10.62
C PRO A 282 21.71 9.62 -11.87
N ASP A 283 21.20 8.88 -12.85
CA ASP A 283 20.66 9.39 -14.12
C ASP A 283 19.15 9.68 -14.08
N GLN A 284 18.55 9.75 -12.88
CA GLN A 284 17.14 10.09 -12.71
C GLN A 284 16.85 11.49 -13.30
N PRO A 285 15.92 11.60 -14.27
CA PRO A 285 15.61 12.88 -14.87
C PRO A 285 14.78 13.76 -13.92
N ARG A 286 15.02 15.07 -14.01
CA ARG A 286 14.11 16.11 -13.53
C ARG A 286 12.90 16.16 -14.46
N ILE A 287 11.69 16.01 -13.93
CA ILE A 287 10.44 15.94 -14.72
C ILE A 287 9.41 16.98 -14.30
N LEU A 288 9.67 17.71 -13.23
CA LEU A 288 8.85 18.79 -12.70
C LEU A 288 9.52 20.11 -13.05
N SER A 289 9.20 20.64 -14.24
CA SER A 289 9.67 21.96 -14.69
C SER A 289 8.62 23.05 -14.49
N HIS A 290 7.35 22.67 -14.51
CA HIS A 290 6.21 23.58 -14.46
C HIS A 290 5.09 22.99 -13.62
N ILE A 291 4.27 23.88 -13.07
CA ILE A 291 3.08 23.58 -12.29
C ILE A 291 1.89 24.14 -13.07
N GLN A 292 0.90 23.29 -13.34
CA GLN A 292 -0.38 23.70 -13.89
C GLN A 292 -1.41 23.73 -12.75
N GLU A 293 -1.97 24.91 -12.49
CA GLU A 293 -3.00 25.14 -11.47
C GLU A 293 -4.32 25.54 -12.15
N TYR A 294 -5.44 25.19 -11.51
CA TYR A 294 -6.75 25.64 -11.94
C TYR A 294 -7.10 26.98 -11.28
N SER A 295 -7.62 27.92 -12.06
CA SER A 295 -8.01 29.24 -11.56
C SER A 295 -9.13 29.12 -10.54
N LEU A 296 -8.99 29.82 -9.40
CA LEU A 296 -10.06 29.93 -8.41
C LEU A 296 -11.25 30.76 -8.89
N GLU A 297 -11.07 31.51 -9.98
CA GLU A 297 -12.14 32.22 -10.68
C GLU A 297 -12.91 31.28 -11.64
N GLY A 298 -12.34 30.11 -11.93
CA GLY A 298 -12.98 29.06 -12.72
C GLY A 298 -14.05 28.33 -11.92
N ASN A 299 -15.06 27.84 -12.62
CA ASN A 299 -16.12 27.03 -12.03
C ASN A 299 -15.57 25.64 -11.67
N PRO A 300 -15.56 25.23 -10.39
CA PRO A 300 -14.99 23.94 -9.97
C PRO A 300 -15.59 22.72 -10.68
N ARG A 301 -16.82 22.83 -11.21
CA ARG A 301 -17.46 21.75 -11.98
C ARG A 301 -16.75 21.46 -13.30
N ASP A 302 -15.98 22.41 -13.81
CA ASP A 302 -15.28 22.33 -15.10
C ASP A 302 -13.83 21.86 -14.92
N TYR A 303 -13.36 21.72 -13.67
CA TYR A 303 -12.09 21.07 -13.40
C TYR A 303 -12.15 19.60 -13.83
N ARG A 304 -11.35 19.26 -14.83
CA ARG A 304 -11.20 17.90 -15.37
C ARG A 304 -9.75 17.62 -15.65
N ILE A 305 -9.31 16.44 -15.22
CA ILE A 305 -8.00 15.90 -15.57
C ILE A 305 -8.17 15.04 -16.82
N PHE A 306 -7.47 15.43 -17.88
CA PHE A 306 -7.40 14.70 -19.14
C PHE A 306 -6.09 13.92 -19.21
N GLN A 307 -6.16 12.79 -19.90
CA GLN A 307 -4.99 11.99 -20.21
C GLN A 307 -4.45 12.38 -21.59
N ALA A 308 -3.16 12.67 -21.66
CA ALA A 308 -2.45 12.86 -22.91
C ALA A 308 -1.67 11.59 -23.25
N VAL A 309 -2.30 10.70 -24.01
CA VAL A 309 -1.63 9.52 -24.58
C VAL A 309 -0.71 10.01 -25.71
N TYR A 310 0.53 9.51 -25.79
CA TYR A 310 1.57 9.88 -26.77
C TYR A 310 2.30 11.23 -26.57
N ALA A 311 1.92 12.04 -25.58
CA ALA A 311 2.64 13.29 -25.29
C ALA A 311 4.04 13.05 -24.71
N HIS A 312 4.27 11.92 -24.05
CA HIS A 312 5.59 11.51 -23.55
C HIS A 312 5.72 9.99 -23.69
N LYS A 313 6.91 9.44 -23.42
CA LYS A 313 7.12 7.99 -23.37
C LYS A 313 6.19 7.31 -22.36
N GLU A 314 5.85 8.03 -21.30
CA GLU A 314 4.90 7.65 -20.27
C GLU A 314 3.58 8.41 -20.46
N CYS A 315 2.48 7.87 -19.91
CA CYS A 315 1.20 8.59 -19.92
C CYS A 315 1.29 9.87 -19.09
N CYS A 316 0.89 10.99 -19.68
CA CYS A 316 0.78 12.28 -18.98
C CYS A 316 -0.67 12.64 -18.68
N TYR A 317 -0.82 13.56 -17.74
CA TYR A 317 -2.10 14.14 -17.32
C TYR A 317 -2.05 15.67 -17.42
N TYR A 318 -3.18 16.32 -17.65
CA TYR A 318 -3.26 17.77 -17.61
C TYR A 318 -4.66 18.22 -17.24
N ILE A 319 -4.77 19.45 -16.75
CA ILE A 319 -6.06 20.10 -16.53
C ILE A 319 -6.54 20.62 -17.89
N GLY A 320 -7.60 20.02 -18.43
CA GLY A 320 -8.21 20.43 -19.70
C GLY A 320 -9.42 21.29 -19.42
N THR A 321 -9.50 22.47 -20.01
CA THR A 321 -10.52 23.45 -19.66
C THR A 321 -10.91 24.30 -20.85
N ASP A 322 -12.19 24.64 -20.93
CA ASP A 322 -12.66 25.79 -21.70
C ASP A 322 -12.17 27.10 -21.04
N SER A 323 -12.05 28.17 -21.83
CA SER A 323 -11.69 29.49 -21.29
C SER A 323 -12.70 29.96 -20.24
N LEU A 324 -12.24 30.76 -19.28
CA LEU A 324 -13.11 31.53 -18.39
C LEU A 324 -14.13 32.35 -19.21
N PRO A 325 -15.29 32.75 -18.63
CA PRO A 325 -16.32 33.51 -19.35
C PRO A 325 -15.82 34.81 -20.02
N ASP A 326 -14.68 35.33 -19.56
CA ASP A 326 -14.00 36.52 -20.08
C ASP A 326 -12.93 36.21 -21.16
N GLY A 327 -12.81 34.95 -21.57
CA GLY A 327 -11.85 34.48 -22.57
C GLY A 327 -10.45 34.17 -22.04
N ARG A 328 -10.14 34.41 -20.76
CA ARG A 328 -8.85 34.04 -20.16
C ARG A 328 -8.73 32.52 -19.99
N PRO A 329 -7.52 31.94 -20.03
CA PRO A 329 -7.34 30.52 -19.76
C PRO A 329 -7.73 30.19 -18.31
N ALA A 330 -8.52 29.13 -18.11
CA ALA A 330 -8.91 28.68 -16.77
C ALA A 330 -7.79 27.94 -16.02
N THR A 331 -6.63 27.75 -16.66
CA THR A 331 -5.42 27.19 -16.02
C THR A 331 -4.26 28.15 -16.09
N GLN A 332 -3.49 28.23 -15.01
CA GLN A 332 -2.22 28.93 -14.95
C GLN A 332 -1.07 27.92 -14.99
N VAL A 333 -0.08 28.15 -15.85
CA VAL A 333 1.14 27.33 -15.90
C VAL A 333 2.32 28.18 -15.44
N THR A 334 2.93 27.79 -14.33
CA THR A 334 4.00 28.53 -13.67
C THR A 334 5.28 27.69 -13.70
N PRO A 335 6.43 28.23 -14.18
CA PRO A 335 7.72 27.55 -14.08
C PRO A 335 8.07 27.31 -12.61
N ILE A 336 8.36 26.07 -12.20
CA ILE A 336 8.63 25.79 -10.78
C ILE A 336 9.86 26.55 -10.26
N ASP A 337 10.83 26.81 -11.15
CA ASP A 337 12.06 27.55 -10.86
C ASP A 337 11.81 29.02 -10.49
N SER A 338 10.61 29.52 -10.79
CA SER A 338 10.15 30.86 -10.39
C SER A 338 9.47 30.88 -9.01
N THR A 339 9.27 29.72 -8.40
CA THR A 339 8.58 29.54 -7.12
C THR A 339 9.56 29.18 -6.00
N ILE A 340 9.09 29.22 -4.76
CA ILE A 340 9.86 28.75 -3.59
C ILE A 340 10.12 27.22 -3.61
N TYR A 341 9.47 26.48 -4.52
CA TYR A 341 9.57 25.02 -4.62
C TYR A 341 10.62 24.55 -5.64
N ALA A 342 11.42 25.45 -6.20
CA ALA A 342 12.38 25.16 -7.27
C ALA A 342 13.28 23.94 -6.99
N SER A 343 13.75 23.81 -5.74
CA SER A 343 14.68 22.75 -5.30
C SER A 343 14.01 21.44 -4.89
N ILE A 344 12.67 21.37 -4.84
CA ILE A 344 11.98 20.24 -4.20
C ILE A 344 12.24 18.91 -4.90
N GLU A 345 12.28 18.92 -6.23
CA GLU A 345 12.52 17.71 -7.01
C GLU A 345 13.99 17.28 -6.97
N ASP A 346 14.92 18.24 -7.03
CA ASP A 346 16.35 17.95 -6.97
C ASP A 346 16.72 17.34 -5.61
N LEU A 347 16.16 17.87 -4.52
CA LEU A 347 16.29 17.30 -3.18
C LEU A 347 15.70 15.90 -3.09
N ALA A 348 14.52 15.67 -3.68
CA ALA A 348 13.89 14.35 -3.68
C ALA A 348 14.73 13.32 -4.48
N ILE A 349 15.29 13.72 -5.62
CA ILE A 349 16.23 12.89 -6.41
C ILE A 349 17.49 12.60 -5.58
N GLN A 350 18.07 13.62 -4.94
CA GLN A 350 19.26 13.45 -4.10
C GLN A 350 19.02 12.46 -2.96
N PHE A 351 17.92 12.60 -2.21
CA PHE A 351 17.56 11.68 -1.14
C PHE A 351 17.25 10.27 -1.66
N SER A 352 16.65 10.15 -2.84
CA SER A 352 16.42 8.86 -3.49
C SER A 352 17.75 8.14 -3.82
N ILE A 353 18.75 8.88 -4.34
CA ILE A 353 20.08 8.36 -4.63
C ILE A 353 20.80 7.94 -3.33
N GLU A 354 20.76 8.79 -2.30
CA GLU A 354 21.33 8.50 -0.99
C GLU A 354 20.71 7.24 -0.37
N ALA A 355 19.38 7.13 -0.39
CA ALA A 355 18.66 5.98 0.13
C ALA A 355 19.07 4.68 -0.59
N ARG A 356 19.27 4.72 -1.92
CA ARG A 356 19.73 3.56 -2.67
C ARG A 356 21.18 3.20 -2.33
N GLN A 357 22.04 4.18 -2.09
CA GLN A 357 23.41 3.91 -1.66
C GLN A 357 23.42 3.21 -0.31
N LEU A 358 22.59 3.64 0.65
CA LEU A 358 22.45 2.96 1.94
C LEU A 358 21.96 1.52 1.80
N LEU A 359 21.05 1.25 0.86
CA LEU A 359 20.59 -0.11 0.58
C LEU A 359 21.69 -0.98 -0.04
N ILE A 360 22.53 -0.41 -0.90
CA ILE A 360 23.68 -1.11 -1.48
C ILE A 360 24.72 -1.38 -0.39
N ASP A 361 25.02 -0.39 0.44
CA ASP A 361 25.99 -0.51 1.53
C ASP A 361 25.53 -1.54 2.57
N ASP A 362 24.24 -1.58 2.93
CA ASP A 362 23.66 -2.62 3.80
C ASP A 362 23.72 -4.00 3.14
N ALA A 363 23.39 -4.10 1.85
CA ALA A 363 23.52 -5.36 1.11
C ALA A 363 24.97 -5.84 1.06
N MET A 364 25.93 -4.94 0.82
CA MET A 364 27.37 -5.23 0.82
C MET A 364 27.89 -5.55 2.22
N ALA A 365 27.39 -4.91 3.27
CA ALA A 365 27.73 -5.20 4.66
C ALA A 365 27.16 -6.56 5.10
N ASN A 366 25.97 -6.91 4.65
CA ASN A 366 25.37 -8.23 4.87
C ASN A 366 26.08 -9.32 4.06
N ASP A 367 26.57 -9.01 2.85
CA ASP A 367 27.38 -9.91 2.02
C ASP A 367 28.82 -10.07 2.57
N LEU A 368 29.42 -9.00 3.11
CA LEU A 368 30.66 -9.09 3.91
C LEU A 368 30.41 -9.78 5.26
N GLY A 369 29.21 -9.72 5.83
CA GLY A 369 28.76 -10.47 6.99
C GLY A 369 28.74 -11.99 6.75
N PHE A 370 28.66 -12.42 5.48
CA PHE A 370 28.84 -13.82 5.07
C PHE A 370 30.31 -14.28 5.12
N ARG A 371 31.28 -13.40 5.41
CA ARG A 371 32.65 -13.78 5.79
C ARG A 371 32.82 -14.12 7.27
N SER A 372 31.76 -14.05 8.08
CA SER A 372 31.68 -14.94 9.24
C SER A 372 31.12 -16.27 8.74
N MET A 373 31.99 -17.14 8.20
CA MET A 373 31.62 -18.54 8.07
C MET A 373 31.11 -18.97 9.44
N ARG A 374 29.79 -19.21 9.58
CA ARG A 374 29.19 -19.70 10.84
C ARG A 374 30.14 -20.76 11.37
N VAL A 375 30.50 -20.69 12.65
CA VAL A 375 31.47 -21.61 13.31
C VAL A 375 31.24 -23.07 12.89
N GLN A 376 29.99 -23.45 12.63
CA GLN A 376 29.57 -24.72 12.04
C GLN A 376 30.26 -25.10 10.72
N TYR A 377 30.43 -24.18 9.76
CA TYR A 377 31.14 -24.42 8.49
C TYR A 377 32.65 -24.54 8.68
N ILE A 378 33.24 -23.74 9.57
CA ILE A 378 34.66 -23.86 9.94
C ILE A 378 34.91 -25.24 10.57
N VAL A 379 34.08 -25.63 11.53
CA VAL A 379 34.13 -26.95 12.19
C VAL A 379 33.93 -28.07 11.17
N ALA A 380 32.99 -27.94 10.24
CA ALA A 380 32.76 -28.93 9.18
C ALA A 380 33.98 -29.08 8.25
N LEU A 381 34.65 -27.96 7.89
CA LEU A 381 35.87 -27.97 7.08
C LEU A 381 37.04 -28.62 7.81
N PHE A 382 37.21 -28.34 9.11
CA PHE A 382 38.21 -29.00 9.95
C PHE A 382 37.94 -30.49 10.12
N LEU A 383 36.68 -30.89 10.32
CA LEU A 383 36.28 -32.30 10.39
C LEU A 383 36.52 -33.01 9.05
N LEU A 384 36.23 -32.37 7.92
CA LEU A 384 36.51 -32.91 6.59
C LEU A 384 38.02 -33.10 6.38
N ALA A 385 38.83 -32.10 6.73
CA ALA A 385 40.29 -32.18 6.66
C ALA A 385 40.85 -33.28 7.57
N TYR A 386 40.30 -33.43 8.78
CA TYR A 386 40.69 -34.48 9.73
C TYR A 386 40.34 -35.88 9.21
N VAL A 387 39.15 -36.06 8.63
CA VAL A 387 38.75 -37.33 8.00
C VAL A 387 39.66 -37.66 6.82
N LEU A 388 39.99 -36.67 5.97
CA LEU A 388 40.93 -36.87 4.87
C LEU A 388 42.34 -37.21 5.36
N ALA A 389 42.80 -36.63 6.47
CA ALA A 389 44.06 -36.97 7.10
C ALA A 389 44.06 -38.41 7.65
N ILE A 390 42.97 -38.87 8.25
CA ILE A 390 42.82 -40.27 8.69
C ILE A 390 42.82 -41.22 7.49
N ILE A 391 42.08 -40.90 6.43
CA ILE A 391 42.02 -41.73 5.21
C ILE A 391 43.41 -41.83 4.58
N THR A 392 44.14 -40.71 4.46
CA THR A 392 45.50 -40.73 3.91
C THR A 392 46.47 -41.47 4.82
N PHE A 393 46.39 -41.30 6.15
CA PHE A 393 47.20 -42.04 7.10
C PHE A 393 46.96 -43.55 7.03
N VAL A 394 45.68 -43.99 7.01
CA VAL A 394 45.30 -45.39 6.86
C VAL A 394 45.76 -45.93 5.50
N TRP A 395 45.63 -45.16 4.42
CA TRP A 395 46.09 -45.59 3.09
C TRP A 395 47.62 -45.74 3.01
N CYS A 396 48.36 -44.83 3.64
CA CYS A 396 49.82 -44.89 3.71
C CYS A 396 50.31 -46.02 4.64
N LYS A 397 49.64 -46.28 5.76
CA LYS A 397 50.00 -47.35 6.73
C LYS A 397 49.46 -48.74 6.37
N ALA A 398 48.43 -48.84 5.53
CA ALA A 398 47.92 -50.12 5.01
C ALA A 398 48.77 -50.68 3.86
N ARG A 399 49.59 -49.86 3.20
CA ARG A 399 50.54 -50.32 2.16
C ARG A 399 51.59 -51.32 2.68
N PRO A 400 52.27 -51.14 3.82
CA PRO A 400 53.30 -52.09 4.28
C PRO A 400 52.77 -53.47 4.74
N ALA A 401 51.46 -53.65 4.94
CA ALA A 401 50.90 -54.94 5.35
C ALA A 401 50.62 -55.89 4.17
N ARG A 402 50.60 -55.39 2.94
CA ARG A 402 50.28 -56.20 1.75
C ARG A 402 51.48 -56.97 1.18
N GLU A 403 52.70 -56.66 1.62
CA GLU A 403 53.94 -57.27 1.12
C GLU A 403 54.49 -58.40 2.01
N ARG A 404 53.75 -58.86 3.03
CA ARG A 404 54.13 -60.04 3.83
C ARG A 404 53.03 -61.11 3.81
N LEU A 405 52.85 -61.75 2.67
CA LEU A 405 52.26 -63.09 2.62
C LEU A 405 53.24 -64.01 1.89
N PRO A 406 53.70 -65.11 2.51
CA PRO A 406 54.74 -65.96 1.94
C PRO A 406 54.24 -66.75 0.73
N SER A 407 55.04 -66.72 -0.34
CA SER A 407 54.89 -67.51 -1.55
C SER A 407 55.15 -69.00 -1.28
N ARG A 408 54.12 -69.85 -1.21
CA ARG A 408 54.33 -71.30 -1.28
C ARG A 408 53.09 -72.11 -1.61
N TRP A 409 52.76 -72.31 -2.88
CA TRP A 409 52.13 -73.55 -3.36
C TRP A 409 52.63 -73.83 -4.80
N LYS A 410 53.46 -74.87 -4.94
CA LYS A 410 53.87 -75.44 -6.23
C LYS A 410 52.68 -76.21 -6.84
N PRO A 411 52.53 -76.25 -8.18
CA PRO A 411 51.57 -77.14 -8.82
C PRO A 411 52.08 -78.59 -8.81
N ILE A 412 51.15 -79.53 -8.58
CA ILE A 412 51.33 -80.97 -8.75
C ILE A 412 51.10 -81.30 -10.22
N ASP A 413 52.01 -82.07 -10.80
CA ASP A 413 51.91 -82.66 -12.13
C ASP A 413 50.69 -83.59 -12.26
N SER A 414 50.02 -83.51 -13.40
CA SER A 414 49.29 -84.65 -13.97
C SER A 414 49.41 -84.63 -15.50
N LYS A 415 50.02 -85.72 -15.98
CA LYS A 415 50.15 -86.22 -17.35
C LYS A 415 48.93 -85.99 -18.25
N GLU A 416 49.17 -85.75 -19.54
CA GLU A 416 48.86 -86.71 -20.61
C GLU A 416 49.50 -86.33 -21.96
N SER A 417 50.04 -87.36 -22.62
CA SER A 417 50.54 -87.49 -24.01
C SER A 417 51.70 -86.59 -24.45
#